data_AF-A0A728YLR3-F1
#
_entry.id   AF-A0A728YLR3-F1
#
_cell.length_a   1.000
_cell.length_b   1.000
_cell.length_c   1.000
_cell.angle_alpha   90.00
_cell.angle_beta   90.00
_cell.angle_gamma   90.00
#
_symmetry.space_group_name_H-M   'P 1'
#
loop_
_entity.id
_entity.type
_entity.pdbx_description
1 polymer ?
#
loop_
_entity_poly.entity_id
_entity_poly.type
_entity_poly.pdbx_seq_one_letter_code
_entity_poly.pdbx_strand_id
1 'polypeptide(L)'
;MKINKYLLGMVSFIAFSSYLQAATLDYRHEYADRTRINKDRIAIIEKLPNGIGFYVDASVKSGGVDGEQDKHLSDLVANAIELGVSYNYKVTDNFVLQPGF
;
A
#
# COMPACT_ATOMS: atom_id res chain seq x y z
N MET A 1 0.81 -8.47 43.56
CA MET A 1 0.69 -9.38 42.41
C MET A 1 1.83 -9.08 41.44
N LYS A 2 2.78 -10.00 41.20
CA LYS A 2 3.87 -9.75 40.24
C LYS A 2 3.37 -10.09 38.83
N ILE A 3 3.27 -9.09 37.96
CA ILE A 3 2.87 -9.29 36.56
C ILE A 3 4.00 -9.99 35.81
N ASN A 4 3.69 -11.08 35.12
CA ASN A 4 4.65 -11.83 34.32
C ASN A 4 5.05 -11.00 33.09
N LYS A 5 6.35 -10.67 32.97
CA LYS A 5 6.90 -9.88 31.86
C LYS A 5 6.64 -10.47 30.47
N TYR A 6 6.55 -11.80 30.35
CA TYR A 6 6.19 -12.45 29.10
C TYR A 6 4.71 -12.27 28.77
N LEU A 7 3.84 -12.37 29.78
CA LEU A 7 2.43 -12.09 29.63
C LEU A 7 2.17 -10.63 29.26
N LEU A 8 2.91 -9.69 29.86
CA LEU A 8 2.84 -8.28 29.50
C LEU A 8 3.29 -8.04 28.06
N GLY A 9 4.39 -8.67 27.62
CA GLY A 9 4.85 -8.58 26.23
C GLY A 9 3.84 -9.14 25.22
N MET A 10 3.22 -10.29 25.52
CA MET A 10 2.18 -10.88 24.67
C MET A 10 0.92 -10.01 24.61
N VAL A 11 0.46 -9.47 25.73
CA VAL A 11 -0.71 -8.58 25.78
C VAL A 11 -0.45 -7.28 25.01
N SER A 12 0.75 -6.70 25.13
CA SER A 12 1.14 -5.52 24.35
C SER A 12 1.20 -5.80 22.86
N PHE A 13 1.70 -6.97 22.43
CA PHE A 13 1.75 -7.34 21.02
C PHE A 13 0.36 -7.55 20.42
N ILE A 14 -0.54 -8.22 21.17
CA ILE A 14 -1.94 -8.43 20.77
C ILE A 14 -2.72 -7.11 20.74
N ALA A 15 -2.49 -6.21 21.70
CA ALA A 15 -3.11 -4.89 21.72
C ALA A 15 -2.61 -3.99 20.60
N PHE A 16 -1.35 -4.16 20.17
CA PHE A 16 -0.80 -3.43 19.03
C PHE A 16 -1.34 -3.97 17.70
N SER A 17 -1.45 -5.29 17.55
CA SER A 17 -1.98 -5.91 16.33
C SER A 17 -3.48 -5.66 16.13
N SER A 18 -4.25 -5.44 17.20
CA SER A 18 -5.67 -5.08 17.12
C SER A 18 -5.94 -3.60 16.84
N TYR A 19 -4.91 -2.74 16.91
CA TYR A 19 -5.02 -1.31 16.63
C TYR A 19 -4.72 -0.94 15.17
N LEU A 20 -4.15 -1.87 14.39
CA LEU A 20 -4.18 -1.76 12.93
C LEU A 20 -5.63 -1.98 12.47
N GLN A 21 -6.37 -0.89 12.41
CA GLN A 21 -7.46 -0.73 11.45
C GLN A 21 -6.93 -1.18 10.07
N ALA A 22 -7.76 -1.86 9.29
CA ALA A 22 -7.34 -2.78 8.23
C ALA A 22 -6.57 -2.09 7.08
N ALA A 23 -5.29 -1.84 7.28
CA ALA A 23 -4.37 -1.41 6.24
C ALA A 23 -4.37 -2.46 5.14
N THR A 24 -4.74 -2.04 3.94
CA THR A 24 -4.75 -2.89 2.77
C THR A 24 -3.36 -2.91 2.18
N LEU A 25 -2.80 -4.12 2.06
CA LEU A 25 -1.61 -4.36 1.25
C LEU A 25 -2.07 -4.83 -0.14
N ASP A 26 -1.83 -4.00 -1.14
CA ASP A 26 -2.15 -4.29 -2.55
C ASP A 26 -0.86 -4.65 -3.28
N TYR A 27 -0.85 -5.82 -3.90
CA TYR A 27 0.17 -6.22 -4.86
C TYR A 27 -0.47 -6.37 -6.24
N ARG A 28 0.13 -5.75 -7.25
CA ARG A 28 -0.32 -5.86 -8.63
C ARG A 28 0.84 -6.11 -9.56
N HIS A 29 0.72 -7.18 -10.35
CA HIS A 29 1.54 -7.42 -11.52
C HIS A 29 0.78 -6.97 -12.79
N GLU A 30 1.45 -6.26 -13.69
CA GLU A 30 0.94 -5.82 -14.99
C GLU A 30 1.93 -6.23 -16.08
N TYR A 31 1.42 -6.88 -17.13
CA TYR A 31 2.14 -7.04 -18.39
C TYR A 31 1.55 -6.08 -19.42
N ALA A 32 2.37 -5.16 -19.92
CA ALA A 32 1.94 -4.13 -20.86
C ALA A 32 2.20 -4.57 -22.31
N ASP A 33 1.19 -5.15 -22.97
CA ASP A 33 1.28 -5.75 -24.32
C ASP A 33 2.01 -4.87 -25.35
N ARG A 34 1.69 -3.57 -25.40
CA ARG A 34 2.27 -2.64 -26.39
C ARG A 34 3.79 -2.48 -26.23
N THR A 35 4.26 -2.44 -24.99
CA THR A 35 5.69 -2.26 -24.70
C THR A 35 6.40 -3.58 -24.43
N ARG A 36 5.64 -4.65 -24.18
CA ARG A 36 6.09 -5.97 -23.74
C ARG A 36 6.88 -5.92 -22.44
N ILE A 37 6.44 -5.08 -21.51
CA ILE A 37 7.14 -4.80 -20.25
C ILE A 37 6.30 -5.31 -19.08
N ASN A 38 6.96 -5.98 -18.15
CA ASN A 38 6.41 -6.40 -16.87
C ASN A 38 6.56 -5.27 -15.85
N LYS A 39 5.53 -5.02 -15.04
CA LYS A 39 5.55 -4.06 -13.95
C LYS A 39 4.97 -4.69 -12.70
N ASP A 40 5.56 -4.39 -11.56
CA ASP A 40 5.10 -4.85 -10.27
C ASP A 40 4.94 -3.64 -9.35
N ARG A 41 3.82 -3.56 -8.65
CA ARG A 41 3.51 -2.50 -7.69
C ARG A 41 3.14 -3.12 -6.35
N ILE A 42 3.66 -2.52 -5.28
CA ILE A 42 3.20 -2.75 -3.91
C ILE A 42 2.65 -1.43 -3.39
N ALA A 43 1.46 -1.46 -2.82
CA ALA A 43 0.84 -0.31 -2.17
C ALA A 43 0.33 -0.66 -0.77
N ILE A 44 0.49 0.28 0.16
CA ILE A 44 -0.16 0.26 1.47
C ILE A 44 -1.23 1.34 1.44
N ILE A 45 -2.47 0.98 1.72
CA ILE A 45 -3.63 1.87 1.66
C ILE A 45 -4.36 1.79 3.00
N GLU A 46 -4.62 2.93 3.63
CA GLU A 46 -5.30 2.97 4.91
C GLU A 46 -6.31 4.11 4.97
N LYS A 47 -7.44 3.88 5.65
CA LYS A 47 -8.43 4.89 5.96
C LYS A 47 -8.69 4.92 7.47
N LEU A 48 -8.30 6.03 8.09
CA LEU A 48 -8.45 6.25 9.51
C LEU A 48 -9.92 6.60 9.86
N PRO A 49 -10.37 6.31 11.11
CA PRO A 49 -11.71 6.66 11.59
C PRO A 49 -12.08 8.14 11.48
N ASN A 50 -11.09 9.03 11.53
CA ASN A 50 -11.29 10.47 11.44
C ASN A 50 -11.54 10.97 10.00
N GLY A 51 -11.59 10.07 9.02
CA GLY A 51 -11.85 10.37 7.62
C GLY A 51 -10.59 10.58 6.79
N ILE A 52 -9.41 10.69 7.40
CA ILE A 52 -8.14 10.78 6.66
C ILE A 52 -7.86 9.42 6.02
N GLY A 53 -7.57 9.41 4.72
CA GLY A 53 -7.04 8.26 4.01
C GLY A 53 -5.67 8.57 3.43
N PHE A 54 -4.78 7.60 3.39
CA PHE A 54 -3.50 7.73 2.70
C PHE A 54 -3.17 6.46 1.93
N TYR A 55 -2.34 6.62 0.91
CA TYR A 55 -1.67 5.50 0.29
C TYR A 55 -0.21 5.83 0.00
N VAL A 56 0.61 4.78 0.03
CA VAL A 56 2.00 4.80 -0.40
C VAL A 56 2.16 3.65 -1.36
N ASP A 57 2.63 3.92 -2.58
CA ASP A 57 3.00 2.87 -3.50
C ASP A 57 4.39 3.06 -4.10
N ALA A 58 4.98 1.92 -4.41
CA ALA A 58 6.21 1.83 -5.16
C ALA A 58 6.00 0.82 -6.28
N SER A 59 6.45 1.18 -7.47
CA SER A 59 6.43 0.31 -8.62
C SER A 59 7.80 0.15 -9.26
N VAL A 60 8.05 -1.07 -9.71
CA VAL A 60 9.21 -1.45 -10.51
C VAL A 60 8.74 -1.97 -11.86
N LYS A 61 9.64 -1.99 -12.83
CA LYS A 61 9.40 -2.59 -14.14
C LYS A 61 10.62 -3.35 -14.61
N SER A 62 10.41 -4.34 -15.46
CA SER A 62 11.49 -4.94 -16.23
C SER A 62 12.04 -3.92 -17.22
N GLY A 63 13.35 -3.66 -17.22
CA GLY A 63 13.99 -2.76 -18.18
C GLY A 63 15.24 -2.08 -17.63
N GLY A 64 16.06 -1.52 -18.52
CA GLY A 64 17.34 -0.88 -18.14
C GLY A 64 18.37 -0.98 -19.27
N VAL A 65 18.16 -1.93 -20.18
CA VAL A 65 18.88 -2.10 -21.44
C VAL A 65 17.96 -2.65 -22.54
N ASP A 66 18.35 -2.53 -23.82
CA ASP A 66 17.66 -3.18 -24.93
C ASP A 66 17.74 -4.71 -24.76
N GLY A 67 16.58 -5.37 -24.65
CA GLY A 67 16.49 -6.84 -24.54
C GLY A 67 15.60 -7.38 -23.42
N GLU A 68 15.02 -6.53 -22.59
CA GLU A 68 14.25 -6.94 -21.39
C GLU A 68 12.75 -7.12 -21.64
N GLN A 69 12.34 -7.08 -22.91
CA GLN A 69 10.96 -7.37 -23.31
C GLN A 69 10.61 -8.83 -23.01
N ASP A 70 9.37 -9.06 -22.58
CA ASP A 70 8.82 -10.39 -22.25
C ASP A 70 9.51 -11.11 -21.08
N LYS A 71 10.47 -10.47 -20.40
CA LYS A 71 11.17 -11.04 -19.24
C LYS A 71 10.59 -10.50 -17.94
N HIS A 72 10.04 -11.40 -17.11
CA HIS A 72 9.54 -11.05 -15.79
C HIS A 72 10.70 -10.97 -14.78
N LEU A 73 10.67 -9.97 -13.89
CA LEU A 73 11.70 -9.71 -12.86
C LEU A 73 13.15 -9.62 -13.38
N SER A 74 13.32 -9.25 -14.65
CA SER A 74 14.63 -9.08 -15.27
C SER A 74 15.00 -7.61 -15.34
N ASP A 75 16.23 -7.29 -14.93
CA ASP A 75 16.77 -5.93 -14.85
C ASP A 75 15.74 -4.95 -14.26
N LEU A 76 15.45 -5.07 -12.97
CA LEU A 76 14.41 -4.26 -12.35
C LEU A 76 14.87 -2.82 -12.18
N VAL A 77 14.15 -1.89 -12.82
CA VAL A 77 14.33 -0.45 -12.62
C VAL A 77 13.12 0.17 -11.95
N ALA A 78 13.37 1.26 -11.21
CA ALA A 78 12.32 2.07 -10.62
C ALA A 78 11.37 2.58 -11.71
N ASN A 79 10.07 2.43 -11.48
CA ASN A 79 9.05 2.94 -12.39
C ASN A 79 8.38 4.20 -11.82
N ALA A 80 7.81 4.10 -10.62
CA ALA A 80 7.20 5.24 -9.93
C ALA A 80 7.19 5.01 -8.41
N ILE A 81 7.22 6.10 -7.66
CA ILE A 81 6.86 6.14 -6.25
C ILE A 81 5.76 7.18 -6.15
N GLU A 82 4.58 6.76 -5.69
CA GLU A 82 3.44 7.65 -5.55
C GLU A 82 2.96 7.64 -4.09
N LEU A 83 2.59 8.83 -3.63
CA LEU A 83 2.12 9.11 -2.28
C LEU A 83 0.86 9.92 -2.44
N GLY A 84 -0.19 9.54 -1.74
CA GLY A 84 -1.41 10.34 -1.74
C GLY A 84 -2.05 10.42 -0.38
N VAL A 85 -2.69 11.55 -0.13
CA VAL A 85 -3.47 11.81 1.08
C VAL A 85 -4.82 12.38 0.70
N SER A 86 -5.85 11.97 1.44
CA SER A 86 -7.23 12.41 1.18
C SER A 86 -8.00 12.56 2.48
N TYR A 87 -9.11 13.32 2.41
CA TYR A 87 -10.02 13.49 3.53
C TYR A 87 -11.45 13.19 3.10
N ASN A 88 -12.10 12.24 3.77
CA ASN A 88 -13.48 11.82 3.50
C ASN A 88 -14.45 12.67 4.33
N TYR A 89 -15.00 13.73 3.74
CA TYR A 89 -16.03 14.55 4.36
C TYR A 89 -17.44 14.03 3.99
N LYS A 90 -18.17 13.50 4.97
CA LYS A 90 -19.57 13.07 4.79
C LYS A 90 -20.46 14.31 4.71
N VAL A 91 -21.05 14.57 3.54
CA VAL A 91 -22.01 15.67 3.34
C VAL A 91 -23.42 15.21 3.71
N THR A 92 -23.76 13.97 3.34
CA THR A 92 -24.98 13.27 3.74
C THR A 92 -24.66 11.80 3.99
N ASP A 93 -25.63 11.01 4.44
CA ASP A 93 -25.45 9.56 4.62
C ASP A 93 -25.11 8.82 3.32
N ASN A 94 -25.45 9.40 2.16
CA ASN A 94 -25.26 8.81 0.84
C ASN A 94 -24.22 9.55 -0.01
N PHE A 95 -23.62 10.63 0.49
CA PHE A 95 -22.70 11.46 -0.27
C PHE A 95 -21.47 11.84 0.53
N VAL A 96 -20.30 11.51 -0.02
CA VAL A 96 -18.99 11.82 0.55
C VAL A 96 -18.21 12.65 -0.46
N LEU A 97 -17.68 13.79 0.00
CA LEU A 97 -16.69 14.56 -0.73
C LEU A 97 -15.30 14.12 -0.28
N GLN A 98 -14.44 13.76 -1.23
CA GLN A 98 -13.07 13.32 -0.94
C GLN A 98 -12.04 14.18 -1.68
N PRO A 99 -11.68 15.38 -1.17
CA PRO A 99 -10.49 16.07 -1.63
C PRO A 99 -9.24 15.22 -1.36
N GLY A 100 -8.29 15.26 -2.29
CA GLY A 100 -7.00 14.59 -2.15
C GLY A 100 -5.90 15.28 -2.94
N PHE A 101 -4.66 14.96 -2.57
CA PHE A 101 -3.42 15.29 -3.27
C PHE A 101 -2.65 14.00 -3.52
#